data_AF-A0A814QLL8-F1
#
_entry.id   AF-A0A814QLL8-F1
#
_cell.length_a   1.000
_cell.length_b   1.000
_cell.length_c   1.000
_cell.angle_alpha   90.00
_cell.angle_beta   90.00
_cell.angle_gamma   90.00
#
_symmetry.space_group_name_H-M   'P 1'
#
loop_
_entity.id
_entity.type
_entity.pdbx_description
1 polymer ?
#
loop_
_entity_poly.entity_id
_entity_poly.type
_entity_poly.pdbx_seq_one_letter_code
_entity_poly.pdbx_strand_id
1 'polypeptide(L)'
;MIFFLAFGTMVHWYLLKMIDLYTILTAPLLPFLGFLFGALLAWISRLSWTHIKTIGIEAGIQNTGVAFMIIFYSFPQPYASQAAIVPMIVAFLTTKPFWVILIIRNQIRKYKKRKELAKTSNVDGELTISYHRSSLNTEENIKTDNVVENMQKL
;
A
#
# COMPACT_ATOMS: atom_id res chain seq x y z
N MET A 1 10.50 -3.44 -18.62
CA MET A 1 10.57 -4.40 -17.51
C MET A 1 10.24 -5.82 -17.96
N ILE A 2 9.07 -6.07 -18.57
CA ILE A 2 8.73 -7.39 -19.15
C ILE A 2 9.72 -7.85 -20.23
N PHE A 3 10.21 -6.95 -21.08
CA PHE A 3 11.22 -7.28 -22.11
C PHE A 3 12.55 -7.74 -21.50
N PHE A 4 13.11 -6.99 -20.54
CA PHE A 4 14.33 -7.38 -19.83
C PHE A 4 14.15 -8.65 -18.99
N LEU A 5 12.93 -8.89 -18.47
CA LEU A 5 12.56 -10.13 -17.80
C LEU A 5 12.55 -11.32 -18.77
N ALA A 6 11.81 -11.22 -19.88
CA ALA A 6 11.73 -12.28 -20.88
C ALA A 6 13.08 -12.57 -21.53
N PHE A 7 13.83 -11.51 -21.85
CA PHE A 7 15.17 -11.60 -22.42
C PHE A 7 16.18 -12.17 -21.41
N GLY A 8 16.15 -11.71 -20.16
CA GLY A 8 16.99 -12.25 -19.09
C GLY A 8 16.68 -13.72 -18.77
N THR A 9 15.41 -14.09 -18.75
CA THR A 9 14.91 -15.46 -18.57
C THR A 9 15.27 -16.37 -19.75
N MET A 10 15.18 -15.89 -21.00
CA MET A 10 15.58 -16.66 -22.18
C MET A 10 17.09 -16.86 -22.27
N VAL A 11 17.89 -15.83 -21.98
CA VAL A 11 19.36 -15.89 -22.06
C VAL A 11 19.96 -16.79 -20.96
N HIS A 12 19.29 -16.93 -19.81
CA HIS A 12 19.81 -17.65 -18.64
C HIS A 12 18.97 -18.85 -18.21
N TRP A 13 18.31 -19.54 -19.16
CA TRP A 13 17.53 -20.76 -18.89
C TRP A 13 18.32 -21.84 -18.12
N TYR A 14 19.64 -21.88 -18.31
CA TYR A 14 20.56 -22.75 -17.58
C TYR A 14 20.77 -22.36 -16.12
N LEU A 15 20.72 -21.06 -15.79
CA LEU A 15 20.93 -20.56 -14.42
C LEU A 15 19.67 -20.64 -13.55
N LEU A 16 18.47 -20.57 -14.15
CA LEU A 16 17.21 -20.84 -13.45
C LEU A 16 17.13 -22.28 -12.94
N LYS A 17 17.80 -23.22 -13.61
CA LYS A 17 17.89 -24.62 -13.21
C LYS A 17 18.79 -24.86 -12.00
N MET A 18 19.66 -23.88 -11.67
CA MET A 18 20.56 -23.85 -10.51
C MET A 18 20.01 -22.99 -9.36
N ILE A 19 18.80 -22.42 -9.50
CA ILE A 19 18.13 -21.75 -8.39
C ILE A 19 17.61 -22.81 -7.43
N ASP A 20 18.38 -23.04 -6.37
CA ASP A 20 17.93 -23.81 -5.23
C ASP A 20 16.93 -22.99 -4.40
N LEU A 21 15.99 -23.68 -3.77
CA LEU A 21 15.06 -23.09 -2.80
C LEU A 21 15.80 -22.28 -1.73
N TYR A 22 17.01 -22.71 -1.37
CA TYR A 22 17.91 -22.03 -0.46
C TYR A 22 18.23 -20.60 -0.90
N THR A 23 18.56 -20.36 -2.17
CA THR A 23 18.89 -19.01 -2.67
C THR A 23 17.65 -18.11 -2.67
N ILE A 24 16.46 -18.66 -2.96
CA ILE A 24 15.19 -17.92 -2.88
C ILE A 24 14.87 -17.50 -1.44
N LEU A 25 15.19 -18.35 -0.46
CA LEU A 25 14.88 -18.09 0.94
C LEU A 25 15.94 -17.21 1.63
N THR A 26 17.21 -17.36 1.25
CA THR A 26 18.34 -16.62 1.85
C THR A 26 18.56 -15.26 1.21
N ALA A 27 18.26 -15.07 -0.08
CA ALA A 27 18.44 -13.78 -0.74
C ALA A 27 17.60 -12.64 -0.10
N PRO A 28 16.30 -12.82 0.23
CA PRO A 28 15.51 -11.81 0.93
C PRO A 28 16.00 -11.52 2.35
N LEU A 29 16.67 -12.49 2.97
CA LEU A 29 17.19 -12.34 4.34
C LEU A 29 18.18 -11.18 4.42
N LEU A 30 18.93 -10.91 3.35
CA LEU A 30 19.92 -9.83 3.28
C LEU A 30 19.27 -8.42 3.46
N PRO A 31 18.19 -8.05 2.73
CA PRO A 31 17.37 -6.88 3.03
C PRO A 31 16.80 -6.84 4.44
N PHE A 32 16.33 -7.98 4.98
CA PHE A 32 15.79 -8.04 6.33
C PHE A 32 16.85 -7.75 7.40
N LEU A 33 18.07 -8.25 7.22
CA LEU A 33 19.21 -7.86 8.03
C LEU A 33 19.50 -6.37 7.88
N GLY A 34 19.45 -5.82 6.66
CA GLY A 34 19.61 -4.38 6.43
C GLY A 34 18.60 -3.54 7.21
N PHE A 35 17.31 -3.92 7.21
CA PHE A 35 16.28 -3.26 8.02
C PHE A 35 16.59 -3.35 9.52
N LEU A 36 16.97 -4.55 10.00
CA LEU A 36 17.21 -4.79 11.41
C LEU A 36 18.46 -4.06 11.92
N PHE A 37 19.59 -4.20 11.24
CA PHE A 37 20.84 -3.56 11.62
C PHE A 37 20.78 -2.05 11.43
N GLY A 38 20.18 -1.55 10.34
CA GLY A 38 20.01 -0.12 10.13
C GLY A 38 19.16 0.53 11.22
N ALA A 39 18.03 -0.10 11.58
CA ALA A 39 17.18 0.38 12.66
C ALA A 39 17.85 0.24 14.04
N LEU A 40 18.55 -0.87 14.30
CA LEU A 40 19.25 -1.12 15.56
C LEU A 40 20.37 -0.09 15.78
N LEU A 41 21.18 0.17 14.77
CA LEU A 41 22.24 1.18 14.84
C LEU A 41 21.67 2.58 15.07
N ALA A 42 20.61 2.96 14.33
CA ALA A 42 19.94 4.24 14.54
C ALA A 42 19.31 4.36 15.94
N TRP A 43 18.82 3.25 16.49
CA TRP A 43 18.27 3.20 17.84
C TRP A 43 19.35 3.34 18.91
N ILE A 44 20.48 2.64 18.78
CA ILE A 44 21.65 2.78 19.67
C ILE A 44 22.18 4.21 19.64
N SER A 45 22.19 4.84 18.47
CA SER A 45 22.57 6.25 18.29
C SER A 45 21.54 7.25 18.84
N ARG A 46 20.44 6.78 19.47
CA ARG A 46 19.39 7.61 20.09
C ARG A 46 18.71 8.59 19.13
N LEU A 47 18.56 8.21 17.86
CA LEU A 47 17.85 9.06 16.90
C LEU A 47 16.33 9.05 17.16
N SER A 48 15.65 10.06 16.62
CA SER A 48 14.19 10.13 16.67
C SER A 48 13.55 8.95 15.92
N TRP A 49 12.35 8.54 16.34
CA TRP A 49 11.60 7.45 15.71
C TRP A 49 11.41 7.60 14.20
N THR A 50 11.32 8.84 13.71
CA THR A 50 11.25 9.13 12.28
C THR A 50 12.55 8.74 11.58
N HIS A 51 13.70 9.16 12.12
CA HIS A 51 14.99 8.83 11.54
C HIS A 51 15.35 7.34 11.64
N ILE A 52 15.01 6.67 12.75
CA ILE A 52 15.24 5.22 12.89
C ILE A 52 14.55 4.45 11.76
N LYS A 53 13.30 4.79 11.46
CA LYS A 53 12.53 4.17 10.36
C LYS A 53 13.14 4.49 9.00
N THR A 54 13.55 5.74 8.75
CA THR A 54 14.18 6.13 7.49
C THR A 54 15.49 5.39 7.26
N ILE A 55 16.39 5.38 8.24
CA ILE A 55 17.69 4.71 8.14
C ILE A 55 17.53 3.20 7.96
N GLY A 56 16.61 2.58 8.71
CA GLY A 56 16.29 1.17 8.51
C GLY A 56 15.85 0.89 7.06
N ILE A 57 14.94 1.70 6.53
CA ILE A 57 14.43 1.55 5.16
C ILE A 57 15.53 1.76 4.11
N GLU A 58 16.37 2.79 4.25
CA GLU A 58 17.49 3.04 3.33
C GLU A 58 18.55 1.93 3.37
N ALA A 59 18.81 1.36 4.55
CA ALA A 59 19.76 0.26 4.72
C ALA A 59 19.25 -1.06 4.11
N GLY A 60 17.96 -1.35 4.25
CA GLY A 60 17.35 -2.57 3.70
C GLY A 60 16.95 -2.48 2.22
N ILE A 61 16.53 -1.30 1.74
CA ILE A 61 16.23 -1.06 0.32
C ILE A 61 17.44 -0.38 -0.33
N GLN A 62 18.31 -1.20 -0.90
CA GLN A 62 19.52 -0.73 -1.58
C GLN A 62 19.28 -0.52 -3.07
N ASN A 63 20.21 0.19 -3.73
CA ASN A 63 20.23 0.29 -5.19
C ASN A 63 20.75 -1.01 -5.81
N THR A 64 19.82 -1.90 -6.14
CA THR A 64 20.14 -3.18 -6.76
C THR A 64 20.85 -3.05 -8.11
N GLY A 65 20.61 -1.97 -8.86
CA GLY A 65 21.26 -1.73 -10.14
C GLY A 65 22.77 -1.53 -9.99
N VAL A 66 23.20 -0.77 -8.98
CA VAL A 66 24.62 -0.60 -8.67
C VAL A 66 25.23 -1.91 -8.17
N ALA A 67 24.54 -2.64 -7.29
CA ALA A 67 25.00 -3.93 -6.80
C ALA A 67 25.18 -4.96 -7.94
N PHE A 68 24.26 -5.00 -8.90
CA PHE A 68 24.37 -5.82 -10.11
C PHE A 68 25.62 -5.47 -10.91
N MET A 69 25.83 -4.18 -11.20
CA MET A 69 26.97 -3.73 -12.00
C MET A 69 28.30 -4.06 -11.34
N ILE A 70 28.43 -3.82 -10.02
CA ILE A 70 29.65 -4.13 -9.28
C ILE A 70 29.96 -5.63 -9.39
N ILE A 71 29.00 -6.50 -9.10
CA ILE A 71 29.22 -7.95 -9.16
C ILE A 71 29.52 -8.41 -10.59
N PHE A 72 28.76 -7.93 -11.58
CA PHE A 72 28.90 -8.37 -12.96
C PHE A 72 30.25 -8.00 -13.58
N TYR A 73 30.82 -6.84 -13.22
CA TYR A 73 32.14 -6.42 -13.72
C TYR A 73 33.31 -6.86 -12.85
N SER A 74 33.08 -7.28 -11.60
CA SER A 74 34.15 -7.70 -10.69
C SER A 74 34.59 -9.14 -10.86
N PHE A 75 33.75 -9.99 -11.47
CA PHE A 75 34.07 -11.40 -11.68
C PHE A 75 34.33 -11.72 -13.16
N PRO A 76 35.20 -12.69 -13.47
CA PRO A 76 35.29 -13.24 -14.81
C PRO A 76 34.04 -14.08 -15.13
N GLN A 77 33.66 -14.11 -16.40
CA GLN A 77 32.59 -15.01 -16.87
C GLN A 77 33.05 -16.48 -16.74
N PRO A 78 32.18 -17.43 -16.36
CA PRO A 78 30.71 -17.31 -16.19
C PRO A 78 30.24 -16.90 -14.79
N TYR A 79 31.13 -16.80 -13.81
CA TYR A 79 30.79 -16.53 -12.40
C TYR A 79 30.12 -15.17 -12.20
N ALA A 80 30.50 -14.17 -12.99
CA ALA A 80 29.82 -12.86 -13.01
C ALA A 80 28.31 -12.99 -13.25
N SER A 81 27.91 -13.73 -14.28
CA SER A 81 26.49 -13.93 -14.59
C SER A 81 25.75 -14.70 -13.48
N GLN A 82 26.42 -15.66 -12.82
CA GLN A 82 25.86 -16.43 -11.72
C GLN A 82 25.64 -15.57 -10.46
N ALA A 83 26.65 -14.81 -10.05
CA ALA A 83 26.59 -13.98 -8.85
C ALA A 83 25.64 -12.78 -9.03
N ALA A 84 25.55 -12.22 -10.24
CA ALA A 84 24.68 -11.08 -10.54
C ALA A 84 23.17 -11.40 -10.49
N ILE A 85 22.80 -12.69 -10.51
CA ILE A 85 21.41 -13.13 -10.29
C ILE A 85 20.94 -12.84 -8.87
N VAL A 86 21.81 -12.91 -7.87
CA VAL A 86 21.43 -12.73 -6.46
C VAL A 86 20.83 -11.32 -6.23
N PRO A 87 21.48 -10.21 -6.62
CA PRO A 87 20.85 -8.89 -6.58
C PRO A 87 19.52 -8.85 -7.34
N MET A 88 19.44 -9.48 -8.51
CA MET A 88 18.23 -9.48 -9.33
C MET A 88 17.05 -10.16 -8.60
N ILE A 89 17.27 -11.32 -7.98
CA ILE A 89 16.27 -12.02 -7.16
C ILE A 89 15.84 -11.15 -5.98
N VAL A 90 16.78 -10.50 -5.29
CA VAL A 90 16.50 -9.57 -4.19
C VAL A 90 15.60 -8.43 -4.65
N ALA A 91 15.91 -7.76 -5.77
CA ALA A 91 15.03 -6.70 -6.31
C ALA A 91 13.61 -7.22 -6.58
N PHE A 92 13.47 -8.41 -7.17
CA PHE A 92 12.14 -8.95 -7.45
C PHE A 92 11.37 -9.35 -6.21
N LEU A 93 12.02 -9.92 -5.20
CA LEU A 93 11.37 -10.39 -3.98
C LEU A 93 11.10 -9.27 -2.96
N THR A 94 11.93 -8.23 -2.90
CA THR A 94 11.78 -7.14 -1.93
C THR A 94 10.82 -6.05 -2.41
N THR A 95 10.85 -5.68 -3.70
CA THR A 95 10.05 -4.55 -4.20
C THR A 95 8.57 -4.89 -4.41
N LYS A 96 8.24 -6.12 -4.83
CA LYS A 96 6.86 -6.56 -5.08
C LYS A 96 5.96 -6.56 -3.83
N PRO A 97 6.34 -7.15 -2.68
CA PRO A 97 5.48 -7.16 -1.50
C PRO A 97 5.23 -5.75 -0.96
N PHE A 98 6.20 -4.84 -1.07
CA PHE A 98 6.01 -3.44 -0.66
C PHE A 98 4.94 -2.72 -1.50
N TRP A 99 4.95 -2.91 -2.83
CA TRP A 99 3.91 -2.38 -3.71
C TRP A 99 2.54 -3.00 -3.42
N VAL A 100 2.47 -4.31 -3.15
CA VAL A 100 1.22 -4.99 -2.79
C VAL A 100 0.65 -4.43 -1.47
N ILE A 101 1.49 -4.23 -0.45
CA ILE A 101 1.07 -3.63 0.82
C ILE A 101 0.56 -2.20 0.62
N LEU A 102 1.24 -1.39 -0.21
CA LEU A 102 0.80 -0.03 -0.52
C LEU A 102 -0.54 0.00 -1.25
N ILE A 103 -0.74 -0.88 -2.22
CA ILE A 103 -2.00 -1.02 -2.96
C ILE A 103 -3.10 -1.43 -1.98
N ILE A 104 -2.91 -2.48 -1.19
CA ILE A 104 -3.88 -2.95 -0.19
C ILE A 104 -4.23 -1.81 0.78
N ARG A 105 -3.23 -1.13 1.33
CA ARG A 105 -3.44 0.01 2.25
C ARG A 105 -4.26 1.12 1.58
N ASN A 106 -3.96 1.46 0.33
CA ASN A 106 -4.66 2.50 -0.40
C ASN A 106 -6.10 2.09 -0.74
N GLN A 107 -6.33 0.82 -1.08
CA GLN A 107 -7.65 0.27 -1.32
C GLN A 107 -8.49 0.26 -0.04
N ILE A 108 -7.94 -0.18 1.10
CA ILE A 108 -8.63 -0.15 2.39
C ILE A 108 -9.00 1.30 2.77
N ARG A 109 -8.10 2.27 2.57
CA ARG A 109 -8.39 3.69 2.81
C ARG A 109 -9.52 4.21 1.92
N LYS A 110 -9.52 3.85 0.63
CA LYS A 110 -10.62 4.20 -0.29
C LYS A 110 -11.94 3.57 0.15
N TYR A 111 -11.92 2.32 0.60
CA TYR A 111 -13.12 1.64 1.12
C TYR A 111 -13.67 2.31 2.38
N LYS A 112 -12.81 2.63 3.36
CA LYS A 112 -13.24 3.34 4.59
C LYS A 112 -13.84 4.71 4.26
N LYS A 113 -13.18 5.51 3.40
CA LYS A 113 -13.66 6.83 2.99
C LYS A 113 -15.02 6.74 2.28
N ARG A 114 -15.22 5.74 1.42
CA ARG A 114 -16.52 5.49 0.74
C ARG A 114 -17.61 5.10 1.73
N LYS A 115 -17.30 4.29 2.74
CA LYS A 115 -18.26 3.87 3.78
C LYS A 115 -18.68 5.06 4.66
N GLU A 116 -17.76 5.95 5.00
CA GLU A 116 -18.06 7.19 5.74
C GLU A 116 -18.96 8.12 4.94
N LEU A 117 -18.64 8.37 3.65
CA LEU A 117 -19.46 9.20 2.76
C LEU A 117 -20.87 8.63 2.56
N ALA A 118 -21.00 7.31 2.39
CA ALA A 118 -22.30 6.65 2.27
C ALA A 118 -23.11 6.71 3.57
N LYS A 119 -22.46 6.73 4.74
CA LYS A 119 -23.15 6.87 6.03
C LYS A 119 -23.67 8.29 6.23
N THR A 120 -22.86 9.31 5.94
CA THR A 120 -23.28 10.72 6.04
C THR A 120 -24.44 11.02 5.09
N SER A 121 -24.37 10.55 3.84
CA SER A 121 -25.45 10.76 2.86
C SER A 121 -26.79 10.12 3.24
N ASN A 122 -26.80 8.97 3.93
CA ASN A 122 -28.04 8.36 4.40
C ASN A 122 -28.66 9.13 5.59
N VAL A 123 -27.83 9.61 6.51
CA VAL A 123 -28.29 10.43 7.65
C VAL A 123 -28.89 11.75 7.14
N ASP A 124 -28.23 12.41 6.18
CA ASP A 124 -28.74 13.66 5.59
C ASP A 124 -30.06 13.44 4.85
N GLY A 125 -30.20 12.31 4.13
CA GLY A 125 -31.44 11.92 3.46
C GLY A 125 -32.60 11.69 4.44
N GLU A 126 -32.37 10.97 5.53
CA GLU A 126 -33.37 10.76 6.58
C GLU A 126 -33.76 12.06 7.27
N LEU A 127 -32.80 12.94 7.56
CA LEU A 127 -33.05 14.26 8.12
C LEU A 127 -33.95 15.07 7.19
N THR A 128 -33.63 15.12 5.90
CA THR A 128 -34.38 15.90 4.90
C THR A 128 -35.83 15.42 4.78
N ILE A 129 -36.06 14.11 4.78
CA ILE A 129 -37.41 13.53 4.78
C ILE A 129 -38.17 13.88 6.07
N SER A 130 -37.51 13.84 7.22
CA SER A 130 -38.14 14.18 8.52
C SER A 130 -38.58 15.65 8.58
N TYR A 131 -37.76 16.57 8.06
CA TYR A 131 -38.13 17.99 7.97
C TYR A 131 -39.32 18.21 7.04
N HIS A 132 -39.32 17.57 5.87
CA HIS A 132 -40.41 17.74 4.91
C HIS A 132 -41.75 17.16 5.40
N ARG A 133 -41.72 16.06 6.15
CA ARG A 133 -42.93 15.51 6.78
C ARG A 133 -43.45 16.40 7.92
N SER A 134 -42.56 17.00 8.70
CA SER A 134 -42.94 17.98 9.73
C SER A 134 -43.60 19.23 9.14
N SER A 135 -43.07 19.76 8.03
CA SER A 135 -43.66 20.93 7.37
C SER A 135 -45.06 20.65 6.80
N LEU A 136 -45.28 19.47 6.22
CA LEU A 136 -46.60 19.06 5.71
C LEU A 136 -47.64 18.93 6.82
N ASN A 137 -47.27 18.29 7.94
CA ASN A 137 -48.17 18.17 9.09
C ASN A 137 -48.50 19.53 9.72
N THR A 138 -47.56 20.48 9.69
CA THR A 138 -47.78 21.84 10.21
C THR A 138 -48.75 22.62 9.31
N GLU A 139 -48.59 22.55 7.99
CA GLU A 139 -49.54 23.17 7.05
C GLU A 139 -50.94 22.55 7.13
N GLU A 140 -51.02 21.23 7.30
CA GLU A 140 -52.30 20.51 7.44
C GLU A 140 -53.03 20.88 8.73
N ASN A 141 -52.33 20.95 9.88
CA ASN A 141 -52.91 21.40 11.15
C ASN A 141 -53.44 22.84 11.05
N ILE A 142 -52.66 23.78 10.48
CA ILE A 142 -53.08 25.18 10.31
C ILE A 142 -54.36 25.26 9.45
N LYS A 143 -54.46 24.47 8.39
CA LYS A 143 -55.67 24.44 7.55
C LYS A 143 -56.88 23.93 8.33
N THR A 144 -56.67 22.91 9.15
CA THR A 144 -57.72 22.27 9.95
C THR A 144 -58.23 23.22 11.04
N ASP A 145 -57.31 23.89 11.75
CA ASP A 145 -57.64 24.89 12.78
C ASP A 145 -58.44 26.07 12.21
N ASN A 146 -58.05 26.58 11.03
CA ASN A 146 -58.78 27.65 10.35
C ASN A 146 -60.19 27.24 9.90
N VAL A 147 -60.41 25.98 9.52
CA VAL A 147 -61.75 25.47 9.17
C VAL A 147 -62.64 25.38 10.41
N VAL A 148 -62.10 24.87 11.52
CA VAL A 148 -62.83 24.76 12.79
C VAL A 148 -63.23 26.14 13.32
N GLU A 149 -62.32 27.13 13.27
CA GLU A 149 -62.61 28.50 13.72
C GLU A 149 -63.72 29.16 12.88
N ASN A 150 -63.75 28.90 11.57
CA ASN A 150 -64.80 29.43 10.69
C ASN A 150 -66.15 28.76 10.91
N MET A 151 -66.19 27.49 11.34
CA MET A 151 -67.45 26.81 11.67
C MET A 151 -68.03 27.26 13.02
N GLN A 152 -67.21 27.74 13.96
CA GLN A 152 -67.68 28.26 15.25
C GLN A 152 -68.24 29.69 15.18
N LYS A 153 -68.05 30.41 14.06
CA LYS A 153 -68.51 31.79 13.86
C LYS A 153 -69.86 31.89 13.10
N LEU A 154 -70.53 30.76 12.84
CA LEU A 154 -71.87 30.63 12.24
C LEU A 154 -72.92 30.27 13.30
#